data_AF-A0AA35R0C2-F1
#
_entry.id   AF-A0AA35R0C2-F1
#
_cell.length_a   1.000
_cell.length_b   1.000
_cell.length_c   1.000
_cell.angle_alpha   90.00
_cell.angle_beta   90.00
_cell.angle_gamma   90.00
#
_symmetry.space_group_name_H-M   'P 1'
#
loop_
_entity.id
_entity.type
_entity.pdbx_description
1 polymer ?
#
loop_
_entity_poly.entity_id
_entity_poly.type
_entity_poly.pdbx_seq_one_letter_code
_entity_poly.pdbx_strand_id
1 'polypeptide(L)'
;MSSFSVATLQEKMSRLSASQESIETLSLWIIHHKAFAKTSVAVWATSFTSADADHRLVLLYLANDILQNSRRKSADMFGELFRDPLRQVVPHIW
;
A
#
# COMPACT_ATOMS: atom_id res chain seq x y z
N MET A 1 0.22 18.11 -6.17
CA MET A 1 0.54 16.75 -5.67
C MET A 1 1.83 16.29 -6.31
N SER A 2 2.71 15.57 -5.59
CA SER A 2 3.97 15.08 -6.16
C SER A 2 3.71 14.06 -7.28
N SER A 3 4.55 14.05 -8.31
CA SER A 3 4.48 13.08 -9.40
C SER A 3 4.74 11.65 -8.90
N PHE A 4 4.15 10.68 -9.59
CA PHE A 4 4.43 9.28 -9.32
C PHE A 4 5.82 8.89 -9.82
N SER A 5 6.61 8.28 -8.94
CA SER A 5 7.79 7.48 -9.30
C SER A 5 7.94 6.34 -8.30
N VAL A 6 8.62 5.25 -8.70
CA VAL A 6 8.90 4.14 -7.78
C VAL A 6 9.72 4.62 -6.58
N ALA A 7 10.72 5.46 -6.80
CA ALA A 7 11.55 6.02 -5.74
C ALA A 7 10.72 6.86 -4.74
N THR A 8 9.82 7.70 -5.25
CA THR A 8 8.91 8.50 -4.40
C THR A 8 7.98 7.61 -3.59
N LEU A 9 7.47 6.52 -4.18
CA LEU A 9 6.61 5.58 -3.45
C LEU A 9 7.40 4.84 -2.36
N GLN A 10 8.62 4.39 -2.66
CA GLN A 10 9.50 3.74 -1.68
C GLN A 10 9.84 4.66 -0.51
N GLU A 11 10.18 5.93 -0.79
CA GLU A 11 10.44 6.94 0.25
C GLU A 11 9.19 7.20 1.11
N LYS A 12 8.01 7.26 0.48
CA LYS A 12 6.75 7.42 1.23
C LYS A 12 6.43 6.21 2.10
N MET A 13 6.68 4.99 1.61
CA MET A 13 6.48 3.76 2.39
C MET A 13 7.50 3.61 3.52
N SER A 14 8.74 4.08 3.36
CA SER A 14 9.74 4.03 4.43
C SER A 14 9.47 5.04 5.54
N ARG A 15 8.78 6.14 5.24
CA ARG A 15 8.33 7.16 6.22
C ARG A 15 6.93 6.91 6.78
N LEU A 16 6.27 5.84 6.34
CA LEU A 16 4.92 5.51 6.78
C LEU A 16 4.92 5.22 8.28
N SER A 17 3.92 5.72 9.00
CA SER A 17 3.75 5.50 10.43
C SER A 17 2.36 4.95 10.73
N ALA A 18 2.15 4.44 11.95
CA ALA A 18 0.86 3.88 12.36
C ALA A 18 -0.25 4.95 12.56
N SER A 19 0.02 6.24 12.37
CA SER A 19 -1.02 7.27 12.53
C SER A 19 -2.00 7.25 11.34
N GLN A 20 -3.28 7.46 11.65
CA GLN A 20 -4.34 7.48 10.64
C GLN A 20 -4.04 8.47 9.51
N GLU A 21 -3.55 9.67 9.85
CA GLU A 21 -3.20 10.71 8.88
C GLU A 21 -2.10 10.26 7.91
N SER A 22 -1.05 9.57 8.40
CA SER A 22 0.05 9.07 7.58
C SER A 22 -0.45 8.01 6.58
N ILE A 23 -1.26 7.08 7.08
CA ILE A 23 -1.86 5.99 6.29
C ILE A 23 -2.82 6.53 5.24
N GLU A 24 -3.76 7.40 5.65
CA GLU A 24 -4.78 7.97 4.75
C GLU A 24 -4.12 8.83 3.67
N THR A 25 -3.13 9.66 4.03
CA THR A 25 -2.43 10.51 3.07
C THR A 25 -1.76 9.69 1.98
N LEU A 26 -1.06 8.60 2.33
CA LEU A 26 -0.41 7.74 1.35
C LEU A 26 -1.43 6.93 0.54
N SER A 27 -2.46 6.39 1.20
CA SER A 27 -3.54 5.66 0.55
C SER A 27 -4.24 6.49 -0.53
N LEU A 28 -4.64 7.72 -0.20
CA LEU A 28 -5.28 8.65 -1.14
C LEU A 28 -4.34 9.02 -2.29
N TRP A 29 -3.04 9.21 -2.02
CA TRP A 29 -2.06 9.47 -3.07
C TRP A 29 -1.90 8.27 -4.03
N ILE A 30 -1.89 7.04 -3.51
CA ILE A 30 -1.83 5.81 -4.33
C ILE A 30 -3.10 5.65 -5.17
N ILE A 31 -4.28 5.86 -4.58
CA ILE A 31 -5.56 5.76 -5.29
C ILE A 31 -5.68 6.85 -6.37
N HIS A 32 -5.19 8.06 -6.10
CA HIS A 32 -5.12 9.13 -7.10
C HIS A 32 -4.26 8.71 -8.31
N HIS A 33 -3.15 8.02 -8.05
CA HIS A 33 -2.24 7.49 -9.06
C HIS A 33 -2.61 6.05 -9.50
N LYS A 34 -3.90 5.70 -9.54
CA LYS A 34 -4.37 4.34 -9.89
C LYS A 34 -3.92 3.80 -11.25
N ALA A 35 -3.50 4.66 -12.18
CA ALA A 35 -2.85 4.24 -13.43
C ALA A 35 -1.59 3.38 -13.17
N PHE A 36 -0.95 3.54 -12.01
CA PHE A 36 0.22 2.80 -11.56
C PHE A 36 -0.10 1.72 -10.51
N ALA A 37 -1.37 1.30 -10.37
CA ALA A 37 -1.79 0.37 -9.31
C ALA A 37 -0.95 -0.91 -9.25
N LYS A 38 -0.64 -1.53 -10.41
CA LYS A 38 0.21 -2.73 -10.48
C LYS A 38 1.59 -2.49 -9.86
N THR A 39 2.23 -1.39 -10.24
CA THR A 39 3.54 -0.97 -9.72
C THR A 39 3.45 -0.69 -8.22
N SER A 40 2.40 0.00 -7.77
CA SER A 40 2.22 0.32 -6.35
C SER A 40 2.11 -0.92 -5.47
N VAL A 41 1.35 -1.92 -5.93
CA VAL A 41 1.19 -3.20 -5.21
C VAL A 41 2.48 -4.01 -5.20
N ALA A 42 3.23 -4.03 -6.30
CA ALA A 42 4.53 -4.70 -6.37
C ALA A 42 5.56 -4.08 -5.42
N VAL A 43 5.62 -2.74 -5.37
CA VAL A 43 6.48 -2.01 -4.41
C VAL A 43 6.05 -2.30 -2.98
N TRP A 44 4.74 -2.29 -2.69
CA TRP A 44 4.22 -2.64 -1.37
C TRP A 44 4.66 -4.04 -0.92
N ALA A 45 4.54 -5.05 -1.80
CA ALA A 45 4.93 -6.42 -1.48
C ALA A 45 6.44 -6.55 -1.21
N THR A 46 7.26 -5.82 -1.98
CA THR A 46 8.72 -5.78 -1.78
C THR A 46 9.06 -5.10 -0.46
N SER A 47 8.44 -3.95 -0.15
CA SER A 47 8.59 -3.25 1.12
C SER A 47 8.15 -4.12 2.31
N PHE A 48 7.06 -4.87 2.18
CA PHE A 48 6.59 -5.76 3.23
C PHE A 48 7.59 -6.87 3.55
N THR A 49 8.15 -7.49 2.52
CA THR A 49 9.11 -8.60 2.68
C THR A 49 10.37 -8.15 3.41
N SER A 50 10.85 -6.94 3.11
CA SER A 50 12.06 -6.35 3.71
C SER A 50 11.83 -5.65 5.06
N ALA A 51 10.57 -5.47 5.48
CA ALA A 51 10.22 -4.79 6.71
C ALA A 51 10.33 -5.70 7.94
N ASP A 52 10.56 -5.08 9.11
CA ASP A 52 10.40 -5.73 10.42
C ASP A 52 8.91 -5.92 10.78
N ALA A 53 8.65 -6.58 11.90
CA ALA A 53 7.29 -6.94 12.31
C ALA A 53 6.38 -5.71 12.52
N ASP A 54 6.90 -4.65 13.16
CA ASP A 54 6.13 -3.44 13.43
C ASP A 54 5.78 -2.70 12.14
N HIS A 55 6.73 -2.57 11.21
CA HIS A 55 6.49 -1.88 9.95
C HIS A 55 5.62 -2.71 8.98
N ARG A 56 5.68 -4.04 9.05
CA ARG A 56 4.73 -4.93 8.34
C ARG A 56 3.29 -4.67 8.75
N LEU A 57 3.03 -4.48 10.05
CA LEU A 57 1.71 -4.14 10.54
C LEU A 57 1.20 -2.81 9.96
N VAL A 58 2.06 -1.79 9.92
CA VAL A 58 1.73 -0.49 9.33
C VAL A 58 1.44 -0.61 7.83
N LEU A 59 2.22 -1.41 7.09
CA LEU A 59 1.98 -1.67 5.67
C LEU A 59 0.65 -2.42 5.43
N LEU A 60 0.21 -3.28 6.36
CA LEU A 60 -1.12 -3.90 6.28
C LEU A 60 -2.24 -2.90 6.50
N TYR A 61 -2.08 -1.95 7.42
CA TYR A 61 -3.05 -0.86 7.59
C TYR A 61 -3.19 -0.03 6.30
N LEU A 62 -2.07 0.24 5.63
CA LEU A 62 -2.10 0.88 4.31
C LEU A 62 -2.84 0.05 3.26
N ALA A 63 -2.54 -1.24 3.14
CA ALA A 63 -3.22 -2.12 2.17
C ALA A 63 -4.73 -2.16 2.44
N ASN A 64 -5.12 -2.27 3.71
CA ASN A 64 -6.51 -2.23 4.13
C ASN A 64 -7.19 -0.90 3.73
N ASP A 65 -6.57 0.24 4.03
CA ASP A 65 -7.13 1.55 3.71
C ASP A 65 -7.29 1.74 2.19
N ILE A 66 -6.29 1.33 1.39
CA ILE A 66 -6.36 1.36 -0.08
C ILE A 66 -7.53 0.52 -0.57
N LEU A 67 -7.68 -0.72 -0.08
CA LEU A 67 -8.74 -1.63 -0.51
C LEU A 67 -10.14 -1.09 -0.18
N GLN A 68 -10.31 -0.49 1.00
CA GLN A 68 -11.60 0.09 1.40
C GLN A 68 -11.93 1.37 0.62
N ASN A 69 -10.95 2.26 0.44
CA ASN A 69 -11.17 3.56 -0.21
C ASN A 69 -11.16 3.50 -1.74
N SER A 70 -10.45 2.56 -2.35
CA SER A 70 -10.45 2.35 -3.80
C SER A 70 -11.82 1.94 -4.33
N ARG A 71 -12.55 1.07 -3.60
CA ARG A 71 -13.92 0.67 -3.94
C ARG A 71 -14.89 1.86 -3.98
N ARG A 72 -14.78 2.77 -3.00
CA ARG A 72 -15.61 3.99 -2.94
C ARG A 72 -15.32 4.96 -4.09
N LYS A 73 -14.13 4.88 -4.70
CA LYS A 73 -13.62 5.80 -5.74
C LYS A 73 -13.51 5.15 -7.14
N SER A 74 -14.24 4.05 -7.37
CA SER A 74 -14.24 3.30 -8.65
C SER A 74 -12.82 2.92 -9.11
N ALA A 75 -12.02 2.38 -8.19
CA ALA A 75 -10.68 1.87 -8.42
C ALA A 75 -10.58 0.39 -8.01
N ASP A 76 -11.58 -0.40 -8.39
CA ASP A 76 -11.77 -1.78 -7.94
C ASP A 76 -10.63 -2.74 -8.30
N MET A 77 -9.79 -2.37 -9.27
CA MET A 77 -8.59 -3.12 -9.67
C MET A 77 -7.64 -3.42 -8.51
N PHE A 78 -7.58 -2.57 -7.47
CA PHE A 78 -6.75 -2.84 -6.30
C PHE A 78 -7.17 -4.12 -5.56
N GLY A 79 -8.46 -4.44 -5.53
CA GLY A 79 -8.98 -5.66 -4.90
C GLY A 79 -8.36 -6.92 -5.49
N GLU A 80 -8.33 -7.01 -6.82
CA GLU A 80 -7.73 -8.15 -7.50
C GLU A 80 -6.19 -8.14 -7.41
N LEU A 81 -5.56 -6.97 -7.50
CA LEU A 81 -4.09 -6.87 -7.45
C LEU A 81 -3.50 -7.27 -6.08
N PHE A 82 -4.19 -6.96 -4.98
CA PHE A 82 -3.74 -7.32 -3.64
C PHE A 82 -4.03 -8.78 -3.24
N ARG A 83 -4.84 -9.52 -4.01
CA ARG A 83 -5.26 -10.89 -3.65
C ARG A 83 -4.06 -11.82 -3.42
N ASP A 84 -3.16 -11.92 -4.39
CA ASP A 84 -2.01 -12.83 -4.29
C ASP A 84 -0.94 -12.32 -3.32
N PRO A 85 -0.55 -11.02 -3.32
CA PRO A 85 0.36 -10.48 -2.31
C PRO A 85 -0.12 -10.72 -0.88
N LEU A 86 -1.40 -10.46 -0.58
CA LEU A 86 -1.95 -10.69 0.75
C LEU A 86 -1.90 -12.17 1.14
N ARG A 87 -2.22 -13.09 0.23
CA ARG A 87 -2.10 -14.54 0.49
C ARG A 87 -0.68 -14.96 0.84
N GLN A 88 0.31 -14.35 0.19
CA GLN A 88 1.72 -14.65 0.45
C GLN A 88 2.17 -14.09 1.80
N VAL A 89 1.70 -12.89 2.18
CA VAL A 89 2.20 -12.22 3.38
C VAL A 89 1.48 -12.59 4.68
N VAL A 90 0.19 -12.95 4.62
CA VAL A 90 -0.61 -13.24 5.82
C VAL A 90 -0.02 -14.37 6.69
N PRO A 91 0.53 -15.47 6.12
CA PRO A 91 1.20 -16.50 6.91
C PRO A 91 2.46 -16.04 7.65
N HIS A 92 3.02 -14.87 7.33
CA HIS A 92 4.26 -14.35 7.93
C HIS A 92 4.03 -13.28 9.01
N ILE A 93 2.77 -13.05 9.40
CA ILE A 93 2.39 -12.06 10.41
C ILE A 93 2.49 -12.64 11.84
N TRP A 94 2.39 -13.97 11.99
CA TRP A 94 2.33 -14.67 13.26
C TRP A 94 3.28 -15.87 13.29
#